data_AF-M1C0A3-F1
#
_entry.id   AF-M1C0A3-F1
#
_cell.length_a   1.000
_cell.length_b   1.000
_cell.length_c   1.000
_cell.angle_alpha   90.00
_cell.angle_beta   90.00
_cell.angle_gamma   90.00
#
_symmetry.space_group_name_H-M   'P 1'
#
loop_
_entity.id
_entity.type
_entity.pdbx_description
1 polymer ?
#
loop_
_entity_poly.entity_id
_entity_poly.type
_entity_poly.pdbx_seq_one_letter_code
_entity_poly.pdbx_strand_id
1 'polypeptide(L)'
;MDESSDSVFGLSEDADFPLVRMADVLFAERMKSTIREWRDSLLSKGSCSSEIKQISTDPSQRFQMVFFKTRPGLALSDFTSRQLRVIKAVTKKHFKDLAYIRVAGEATSPQQLIVYTDSNYDRDLLMKEVKDGLRKEAEMKVESAVGFRHVIDLLSSERKLIVGHNCFLDVAHMYSKFIGPLPSTAEDYVSSLQKLFPTIVDTKILLNANGVFRQTLNKSNTSLSRAFVSICPHIALGIKTSSLADRPCVEVEVQVDEKRSSNWNSGAKHEAGYDAFMTGCIFAQACNHLGIDFTLHVLGGDLAKETKLQNYINRLYLSWVSGNVIDLSSGKCTPDSSASSNLKSRYQDISFPSIILLWGLPSKLKAREIRAYIAQAFGPNSVSSVYHLDESAVFIQFSKPELVSKFLELKETLSRNSDPISVLHPLSNILNGENTHAATYDVYQQICSSSISKKLFADQAEAVGIKHKTVSSRAERGKKGNQVFDKETDVRMFDEKADDLMSSAYGFSETDRSAESFYLDEVLASK
;
A
#
# COMPACT_ATOMS: atom_id res chain seq x y z
N MET A 1 12.72 -3.31 31.88
CA MET A 1 12.74 -1.99 31.23
C MET A 1 11.37 -1.83 30.59
N ASP A 2 10.43 -1.23 31.32
CA ASP A 2 9.02 -1.18 30.92
C ASP A 2 8.39 0.17 31.36
N GLU A 3 9.19 1.24 31.31
CA GLU A 3 8.81 2.59 31.77
C GLU A 3 8.15 3.46 30.68
N SER A 4 8.00 2.96 29.44
CA SER A 4 7.52 3.81 28.33
C SER A 4 5.99 3.81 28.12
N SER A 5 5.24 2.98 28.85
CA SER A 5 3.77 2.91 28.68
C SER A 5 3.01 3.90 29.57
N ASP A 6 3.59 4.34 30.69
CA ASP A 6 2.89 5.22 31.65
C ASP A 6 2.77 6.68 31.20
N SER A 7 3.60 7.13 30.23
CA SER A 7 3.59 8.51 29.71
C SER A 7 2.42 8.81 28.77
N VAL A 8 1.90 7.79 28.08
CA VAL A 8 0.78 7.93 27.12
C VAL A 8 -0.58 8.04 27.85
N PHE A 9 -0.67 7.51 29.07
CA PHE A 9 -1.93 7.41 29.83
C PHE A 9 -2.05 8.42 31.00
N GLY A 10 -1.08 9.32 31.17
CA GLY A 10 -1.12 10.36 32.19
C GLY A 10 -1.10 9.84 33.64
N LEU A 11 -0.63 8.60 33.82
CA LEU A 11 -0.42 7.92 35.10
C LEU A 11 1.06 7.94 35.54
N SER A 12 1.91 8.70 34.85
CA SER A 12 3.23 9.04 35.37
C SER A 12 3.10 9.73 36.73
N GLU A 13 3.90 9.28 37.70
CA GLU A 13 4.30 10.07 38.86
C GLU A 13 5.17 11.24 38.40
N ASP A 14 4.58 12.16 37.64
CA ASP A 14 5.29 13.35 37.17
C ASP A 14 5.35 14.42 38.27
N ALA A 15 6.55 14.97 38.38
CA ALA A 15 7.03 16.01 39.30
C ALA A 15 6.00 17.09 39.64
N ASP A 16 6.09 17.60 40.88
CA ASP A 16 5.30 18.72 41.39
C ASP A 16 5.10 19.80 40.32
N PHE A 17 3.86 19.96 39.85
CA PHE A 17 3.53 20.95 38.83
C PHE A 17 3.82 22.34 39.40
N PRO A 18 4.82 23.08 38.88
CA PRO A 18 5.24 24.31 39.52
C PRO A 18 4.21 25.40 39.22
N LEU A 19 3.55 25.89 40.28
CA LEU A 19 2.60 27.01 40.22
C LEU A 19 3.38 28.34 40.12
N VAL A 20 4.02 28.58 38.97
CA VAL A 20 4.90 29.74 38.75
C VAL A 20 4.10 31.03 38.45
N ARG A 21 2.90 30.91 37.88
CA ARG A 21 2.07 32.07 37.50
C ARG A 21 1.06 32.40 38.60
N MET A 22 0.96 33.69 38.94
CA MET A 22 -0.04 34.17 39.91
C MET A 22 -1.48 33.76 39.54
N ALA A 23 -1.81 33.73 38.25
CA ALA A 23 -3.11 33.25 37.77
C ALA A 23 -3.37 31.77 38.11
N ASP A 24 -2.34 30.91 38.06
CA ASP A 24 -2.48 29.49 38.41
C ASP A 24 -2.65 29.32 39.93
N VAL A 25 -2.02 30.17 40.75
CA VAL A 25 -2.17 30.17 42.21
C VAL A 25 -3.59 30.60 42.62
N LEU A 26 -4.10 31.68 42.06
CA LEU A 26 -5.47 32.14 42.30
C LEU A 26 -6.49 31.11 41.83
N PHE A 27 -6.25 30.48 40.67
CA PHE A 27 -7.08 29.40 40.17
C PHE A 27 -7.03 28.17 41.09
N ALA A 28 -5.85 27.79 41.58
CA ALA A 28 -5.68 26.67 42.50
C ALA A 28 -6.44 26.87 43.82
N GLU A 29 -6.37 28.07 44.43
CA GLU A 29 -7.11 28.37 45.66
C GLU A 29 -8.63 28.40 45.42
N ARG A 30 -9.10 28.93 44.28
CA ARG A 30 -10.52 28.84 43.91
C ARG A 30 -10.96 27.38 43.78
N MET A 31 -10.21 26.57 43.05
CA MET A 31 -10.50 25.14 42.85
C MET A 31 -10.52 24.37 44.17
N LYS A 32 -9.60 24.68 45.07
CA LYS A 32 -9.52 24.07 46.40
C LYS A 32 -10.76 24.39 47.25
N SER A 33 -11.29 25.62 47.19
CA SER A 33 -12.56 25.97 47.87
C SER A 33 -13.73 25.18 47.27
N THR A 34 -13.86 25.20 45.93
CA THR A 34 -14.96 24.52 45.24
C THR A 34 -14.97 23.01 45.47
N ILE A 35 -13.81 22.34 45.39
CA ILE A 35 -13.71 20.89 45.64
C ILE A 35 -14.03 20.58 47.11
N ARG A 36 -13.61 21.43 48.05
CA ARG A 36 -13.90 21.28 49.48
C ARG A 36 -15.40 21.42 49.74
N GLU A 37 -16.05 22.44 49.19
CA GLU A 37 -17.50 22.64 49.32
C GLU A 37 -18.29 21.44 48.78
N TRP A 38 -17.88 20.90 47.62
CA TRP A 38 -18.50 19.68 47.07
C TRP A 38 -18.30 18.47 47.99
N ARG A 39 -17.06 18.23 48.46
CA ARG A 39 -16.73 17.13 49.37
C ARG A 39 -17.51 17.24 50.69
N ASP A 40 -17.54 18.42 51.30
CA ASP A 40 -18.21 18.65 52.57
C ASP A 40 -19.73 18.48 52.42
N SER A 41 -20.30 18.88 51.27
CA SER A 41 -21.72 18.63 50.92
C SER A 41 -22.06 17.14 50.79
N LEU A 42 -21.12 16.31 50.31
CA LEU A 42 -21.28 14.85 50.29
C LEU A 42 -21.28 14.27 51.71
N LEU A 43 -20.35 14.70 52.55
CA LEU A 43 -20.18 14.20 53.91
C LEU A 43 -21.30 14.68 54.87
N SER A 44 -21.80 15.90 54.71
CA SER A 44 -22.84 16.47 55.57
C SER A 44 -24.22 15.84 55.38
N LYS A 45 -24.48 15.25 54.21
CA LYS A 45 -25.80 14.65 53.86
C LYS A 45 -26.01 13.24 54.41
N GLY A 46 -25.05 12.67 55.14
CA GLY A 46 -25.21 11.39 55.84
C GLY A 46 -26.25 11.39 56.98
N SER A 47 -26.84 12.54 57.33
CA SER A 47 -27.76 12.67 58.47
C SER A 47 -29.19 13.15 58.16
N CYS A 48 -29.56 13.50 56.92
CA CYS A 48 -30.95 13.88 56.64
C CYS A 48 -31.34 13.67 55.18
N SER A 49 -32.27 12.74 54.98
CA SER A 49 -32.99 12.50 53.73
C SER A 49 -34.02 13.60 53.49
N SER A 50 -33.68 14.64 52.73
CA SER A 50 -34.59 15.42 51.88
C SER A 50 -33.86 16.64 51.31
N GLU A 51 -34.10 16.91 50.03
CA GLU A 51 -33.65 18.10 49.30
C GLU A 51 -32.15 18.17 48.97
N ILE A 52 -31.80 17.47 47.88
CA ILE A 52 -30.74 17.95 46.99
C ILE A 52 -31.18 19.35 46.53
N LYS A 53 -30.68 20.41 47.17
CA LYS A 53 -30.45 21.66 46.45
C LYS A 53 -29.59 21.27 45.26
N GLN A 54 -30.24 21.15 44.10
CA GLN A 54 -29.57 21.10 42.82
C GLN A 54 -28.55 22.23 42.84
N ILE A 55 -27.26 21.88 42.90
CA ILE A 55 -26.30 22.67 42.16
C ILE A 55 -26.86 22.58 40.74
N SER A 56 -27.40 23.71 40.29
CA SER A 56 -28.38 23.84 39.22
C SER A 56 -28.13 22.91 38.05
N THR A 57 -29.21 22.32 37.55
CA THR A 57 -29.34 21.66 36.24
C THR A 57 -29.18 22.70 35.12
N ASP A 58 -28.03 23.37 35.07
CA ASP A 58 -27.66 24.31 34.03
C ASP A 58 -26.54 23.65 33.19
N PRO A 59 -26.79 23.33 31.90
CA PRO A 59 -25.80 22.73 31.00
C PRO A 59 -24.53 23.57 30.80
N SER A 60 -24.49 24.79 31.34
CA SER A 60 -23.37 25.74 31.25
C SER A 60 -22.36 25.67 32.41
N GLN A 61 -22.54 24.77 33.38
CA GLN A 61 -21.60 24.65 34.51
C GLN A 61 -20.43 23.70 34.24
N ARG A 62 -19.21 24.20 34.49
CA ARG A 62 -17.92 23.49 34.36
C ARG A 62 -17.77 22.25 35.27
N PHE A 63 -18.74 22.01 36.16
CA PHE A 63 -18.74 20.93 37.13
C PHE A 63 -20.09 20.24 37.12
N GLN A 64 -20.11 18.93 36.90
CA GLN A 64 -21.32 18.13 36.93
C GLN A 64 -21.16 16.97 37.90
N MET A 65 -22.12 16.79 38.82
CA MET A 65 -22.12 15.62 39.70
C MET A 65 -22.49 14.38 38.88
N VAL A 66 -21.66 13.35 38.97
CA VAL A 66 -21.85 12.08 38.26
C VAL A 66 -21.50 10.92 39.19
N PHE A 67 -21.94 9.72 38.85
CA PHE A 67 -21.50 8.50 39.52
C PHE A 67 -20.55 7.74 38.60
N PHE A 68 -19.31 7.52 39.06
CA PHE A 68 -18.42 6.57 38.40
C PHE A 68 -18.65 5.20 39.03
N LYS A 69 -19.40 4.35 38.33
CA LYS A 69 -19.95 3.10 38.87
C LYS A 69 -20.81 3.40 40.11
N THR A 70 -20.35 3.01 41.30
CA THR A 70 -21.05 3.22 42.57
C THR A 70 -20.50 4.40 43.38
N ARG A 71 -19.43 5.07 42.90
CA ARG A 71 -18.74 6.13 43.64
C ARG A 71 -19.20 7.52 43.18
N PRO A 72 -19.50 8.45 44.09
CA PRO A 72 -19.83 9.81 43.73
C PRO A 72 -18.61 10.52 43.16
N GLY A 73 -18.81 11.24 42.06
CA GLY A 73 -17.76 11.96 41.36
C GLY A 73 -18.22 13.29 40.80
N LEU A 74 -17.24 14.08 40.36
CA LEU A 74 -17.39 15.40 39.80
C LEU A 74 -16.74 15.41 38.43
N ALA A 75 -17.54 15.48 37.37
CA ALA A 75 -17.09 15.64 35.99
C ALA A 75 -16.67 17.09 35.73
N LEU A 76 -15.51 17.23 35.09
CA LEU A 76 -14.89 18.51 34.76
C LEU A 76 -15.08 18.77 33.26
N SER A 77 -15.77 19.86 32.91
CA SER A 77 -15.97 20.32 31.53
C SER A 77 -15.37 21.71 31.31
N ASP A 78 -15.02 22.03 30.06
CA ASP A 78 -14.57 23.37 29.62
C ASP A 78 -13.32 23.93 30.32
N PHE A 79 -12.36 23.06 30.67
CA PHE A 79 -11.06 23.46 31.21
C PHE A 79 -9.93 23.22 30.21
N THR A 80 -8.94 24.11 30.23
CA THR A 80 -7.71 23.94 29.44
C THR A 80 -6.82 22.84 30.03
N SER A 81 -5.96 22.23 29.22
CA SER A 81 -5.00 21.20 29.68
C SER A 81 -4.05 21.69 30.78
N ARG A 82 -3.83 23.02 30.90
CA ARG A 82 -3.06 23.61 32.00
C ARG A 82 -3.89 23.67 33.29
N GLN A 83 -5.13 24.15 33.22
CA GLN A 83 -6.05 24.18 34.36
C GLN A 83 -6.32 22.78 34.92
N LEU A 84 -6.49 21.78 34.06
CA LEU A 84 -6.71 20.40 34.46
C LEU A 84 -5.52 19.80 35.22
N ARG A 85 -4.29 20.17 34.84
CA ARG A 85 -3.08 19.82 35.60
C ARG A 85 -3.05 20.49 36.97
N VAL A 86 -3.47 21.76 37.07
CA VAL A 86 -3.61 22.45 38.35
C VAL A 86 -4.66 21.77 39.23
N ILE A 87 -5.81 21.38 38.67
CA ILE A 87 -6.86 20.66 39.40
C ILE A 87 -6.33 19.31 39.91
N LYS A 88 -5.67 18.51 39.06
CA LYS A 88 -5.03 17.24 39.47
C LYS A 88 -4.07 17.44 40.63
N ALA A 89 -3.22 18.47 40.57
CA ALA A 89 -2.26 18.80 41.62
C ALA A 89 -2.95 19.21 42.94
N VAL A 90 -3.97 20.08 42.86
CA VAL A 90 -4.75 20.52 44.02
C VAL A 90 -5.46 19.34 44.68
N THR A 91 -6.11 18.48 43.90
CA THR A 91 -6.79 17.28 44.41
C THR A 91 -5.81 16.37 45.14
N LYS A 92 -4.68 16.02 44.51
CA LYS A 92 -3.66 15.11 45.10
C LYS A 92 -3.02 15.68 46.37
N LYS A 93 -2.78 17.00 46.43
CA LYS A 93 -2.07 17.65 47.55
C LYS A 93 -2.95 17.90 48.77
N HIS A 94 -4.23 18.26 48.55
CA HIS A 94 -5.09 18.73 49.63
C HIS A 94 -6.16 17.73 50.08
N PHE A 95 -6.42 16.67 49.31
CA PHE A 95 -7.49 15.70 49.61
C PHE A 95 -6.96 14.27 49.48
N LYS A 96 -7.04 13.49 50.57
CA LYS A 96 -6.57 12.08 50.59
C LYS A 96 -7.63 11.09 50.13
N ASP A 97 -8.89 11.48 50.28
CA ASP A 97 -10.09 10.71 49.98
C ASP A 97 -10.68 11.04 48.60
N LEU A 98 -10.01 11.88 47.82
CA LEU A 98 -10.39 12.19 46.44
C LEU A 98 -9.33 11.69 45.47
N ALA A 99 -9.78 10.95 44.45
CA ALA A 99 -8.96 10.48 43.36
C ALA A 99 -9.31 11.25 42.08
N TYR A 100 -8.30 11.81 41.43
CA TYR A 100 -8.47 12.38 40.09
C TYR A 100 -8.23 11.28 39.06
N ILE A 101 -9.23 11.01 38.21
CA ILE A 101 -9.17 9.97 37.18
C ILE A 101 -9.48 10.54 35.79
N ARG A 102 -8.96 9.86 34.76
CA ARG A 102 -9.24 10.14 33.36
C ARG A 102 -9.91 8.91 32.76
N VAL A 103 -11.05 9.12 32.11
CA VAL A 103 -11.84 8.07 31.46
C VAL A 103 -12.13 8.52 30.03
N ALA A 104 -12.26 7.62 29.07
CA ALA A 104 -12.70 8.03 27.74
C ALA A 104 -14.16 8.50 27.78
N GLY A 105 -14.41 9.66 27.18
CA GLY A 105 -15.77 10.18 26.98
C GLY A 105 -16.40 9.63 25.70
N GLU A 106 -17.73 9.77 25.58
CA GLU A 106 -18.52 9.33 24.43
C GLU A 106 -18.19 10.09 23.13
N ALA A 107 -17.60 11.28 23.23
CA ALA A 107 -17.29 12.14 22.09
C ALA A 107 -15.83 12.59 22.13
N THR A 108 -14.94 11.83 21.49
CA THR A 108 -13.56 12.16 21.03
C THR A 108 -12.55 12.80 22.01
N SER A 109 -12.94 13.14 23.25
CA SER A 109 -12.09 13.75 24.26
C SER A 109 -12.16 12.97 25.58
N PRO A 110 -11.04 12.81 26.30
CA PRO A 110 -11.03 12.12 27.57
C PRO A 110 -11.76 12.96 28.63
N GLN A 111 -12.79 12.38 29.24
CA GLN A 111 -13.49 12.97 30.36
C GLN A 111 -12.63 12.87 31.64
N GLN A 112 -12.61 13.94 32.42
CA GLN A 112 -11.83 14.02 33.64
C GLN A 112 -12.75 14.16 34.84
N LEU A 113 -12.49 13.35 35.86
CA LEU A 113 -13.38 13.16 36.99
C LEU A 113 -12.59 13.27 38.29
N ILE A 114 -13.18 13.88 39.31
CA ILE A 114 -12.75 13.78 40.70
C ILE A 114 -13.71 12.82 41.39
N VAL A 115 -13.23 11.68 41.86
CA VAL A 115 -14.06 10.63 42.48
C VAL A 115 -13.72 10.53 43.95
N TYR A 116 -14.75 10.47 44.79
CA TYR A 116 -14.58 10.25 46.22
C TYR A 116 -14.39 8.76 46.53
N THR A 117 -13.51 8.48 47.50
CA THR A 117 -13.10 7.14 47.92
C THR A 117 -13.11 7.05 49.44
N ASP A 118 -13.73 6.01 49.99
CA ASP A 118 -13.92 5.85 51.44
C ASP A 118 -12.67 5.35 52.18
N SER A 119 -11.75 4.69 51.47
CA SER A 119 -10.54 4.12 52.06
C SER A 119 -9.38 4.05 51.07
N ASN A 120 -8.16 3.84 51.57
CA ASN A 120 -7.00 3.59 50.72
C ASN A 120 -7.19 2.34 49.83
N TYR A 121 -7.84 1.30 50.35
CA TYR A 121 -8.14 0.09 49.57
C TYR A 121 -9.11 0.40 48.42
N ASP A 122 -10.16 1.19 48.69
CA ASP A 122 -11.12 1.63 47.67
C ASP A 122 -10.45 2.51 46.59
N ARG A 123 -9.52 3.38 47.00
CA ARG A 123 -8.71 4.18 46.09
C ARG A 123 -7.84 3.31 45.18
N ASP A 124 -7.17 2.31 45.72
CA ASP A 124 -6.33 1.40 44.93
C ASP A 124 -7.18 0.53 43.99
N LEU A 125 -8.36 0.09 44.43
CA LEU A 125 -9.34 -0.63 43.59
C LEU A 125 -9.84 0.27 42.45
N LEU A 126 -10.20 1.53 42.73
CA LEU A 126 -10.59 2.50 41.71
C LEU A 126 -9.49 2.70 40.67
N MET A 127 -8.23 2.86 41.09
CA MET A 127 -7.11 3.02 40.17
C MET A 127 -6.91 1.80 39.28
N LYS A 128 -7.04 0.59 39.85
CA LYS A 128 -6.99 -0.66 39.08
C LYS A 128 -8.13 -0.73 38.04
N GLU A 129 -9.35 -0.41 38.44
CA GLU A 129 -10.52 -0.41 37.56
C GLU A 129 -10.39 0.57 36.40
N VAL A 130 -9.85 1.77 36.64
CA VAL A 130 -9.59 2.77 35.61
C VAL A 130 -8.49 2.28 34.66
N LYS A 131 -7.40 1.71 35.18
CA LYS A 131 -6.32 1.16 34.36
C LYS A 131 -6.82 0.01 33.47
N ASP A 132 -7.60 -0.91 34.02
CA ASP A 132 -8.18 -2.03 33.28
C ASP A 132 -9.18 -1.55 32.21
N GLY A 133 -9.97 -0.51 32.51
CA GLY A 133 -10.88 0.11 31.54
C GLY A 133 -10.16 0.76 30.37
N LEU A 134 -9.13 1.57 30.64
CA LEU A 134 -8.30 2.20 29.61
C LEU A 134 -7.57 1.17 28.76
N ARG A 135 -7.06 0.10 29.39
CA ARG A 135 -6.43 -1.01 28.67
C ARG A 135 -7.39 -1.68 27.71
N LYS A 136 -8.59 -2.06 28.18
CA LYS A 136 -9.61 -2.68 27.30
C LYS A 136 -10.01 -1.78 26.15
N GLU A 137 -10.13 -0.48 26.38
CA GLU A 137 -10.43 0.48 25.32
C GLU A 137 -9.30 0.59 24.30
N ALA A 138 -8.04 0.64 24.76
CA ALA A 138 -6.89 0.62 23.87
C ALA A 138 -6.83 -0.68 23.05
N GLU A 139 -7.10 -1.83 23.68
CA GLU A 139 -7.20 -3.13 23.01
C GLU A 139 -8.32 -3.13 21.95
N MET A 140 -9.50 -2.60 22.25
CA MET A 140 -10.59 -2.48 21.27
C MET A 140 -10.23 -1.55 20.10
N LYS A 141 -9.54 -0.44 20.36
CA LYS A 141 -9.07 0.48 19.31
C LYS A 141 -8.03 -0.19 18.42
N VAL A 142 -7.09 -0.93 19.00
CA VAL A 142 -6.10 -1.70 18.24
C VAL A 142 -6.80 -2.76 17.39
N GLU A 143 -7.70 -3.54 17.99
CA GLU A 143 -8.45 -4.60 17.30
C GLU A 143 -9.27 -4.06 16.12
N SER A 144 -9.90 -2.89 16.31
CA SER A 144 -10.62 -2.20 15.25
C SER A 144 -9.68 -1.64 14.17
N ALA A 145 -8.49 -1.19 14.54
CA ALA A 145 -7.50 -0.62 13.62
C ALA A 145 -6.81 -1.69 12.74
N VAL A 146 -6.75 -2.95 13.19
CA VAL A 146 -6.22 -4.07 12.38
C VAL A 146 -7.02 -4.22 11.07
N GLY A 147 -8.34 -4.02 11.12
CA GLY A 147 -9.18 -3.91 9.93
C GLY A 147 -9.12 -5.14 9.02
N PHE A 148 -8.85 -4.92 7.72
CA PHE A 148 -8.86 -5.99 6.71
C PHE A 148 -7.78 -7.06 6.92
N ARG A 149 -6.74 -6.79 7.71
CA ARG A 149 -5.71 -7.80 8.03
C ARG A 149 -6.30 -9.05 8.67
N HIS A 150 -7.41 -8.94 9.40
CA HIS A 150 -8.16 -10.07 9.94
C HIS A 150 -8.52 -11.12 8.87
N VAL A 151 -8.84 -10.68 7.63
CA VAL A 151 -9.14 -11.58 6.51
C VAL A 151 -7.87 -12.31 6.05
N ILE A 152 -6.74 -11.62 6.00
CA ILE A 152 -5.44 -12.21 5.61
C ILE A 152 -4.98 -13.24 6.64
N ASP A 153 -5.15 -12.95 7.93
CA ASP A 153 -4.83 -13.87 9.01
C ASP A 153 -5.72 -15.11 8.98
N LEU A 154 -7.02 -14.94 8.70
CA LEU A 154 -7.93 -16.05 8.50
C LEU A 154 -7.47 -16.93 7.32
N LEU A 155 -7.20 -16.33 6.15
CA LEU A 155 -6.71 -17.06 4.97
C LEU A 155 -5.41 -17.84 5.27
N SER A 156 -4.50 -17.25 6.04
CA SER A 156 -3.26 -17.91 6.43
C SER A 156 -3.49 -19.08 7.40
N SER A 157 -4.42 -18.92 8.35
CA SER A 157 -4.76 -19.95 9.34
C SER A 157 -5.43 -21.18 8.71
N GLU A 158 -6.25 -20.97 7.68
CA GLU A 158 -7.00 -22.04 6.99
C GLU A 158 -6.10 -22.92 6.11
N ARG A 159 -4.91 -22.44 5.73
CA ARG A 159 -3.90 -23.20 4.95
C ARG A 159 -4.44 -23.79 3.63
N LYS A 160 -5.53 -23.25 3.09
CA LYS A 160 -6.17 -23.72 1.84
C LYS A 160 -5.35 -23.29 0.61
N LEU A 161 -5.53 -24.04 -0.48
CA LEU A 161 -4.99 -23.67 -1.79
C LEU A 161 -5.53 -22.28 -2.22
N ILE A 162 -4.62 -21.37 -2.54
CA ILE A 162 -4.94 -20.07 -3.13
C ILE A 162 -4.73 -20.15 -4.64
N VAL A 163 -5.68 -19.60 -5.39
CA VAL A 163 -5.64 -19.57 -6.86
C VAL A 163 -5.58 -18.13 -7.33
N GLY A 164 -4.67 -17.84 -8.24
CA GLY A 164 -4.55 -16.53 -8.88
C GLY A 164 -4.31 -16.64 -10.39
N HIS A 165 -4.25 -15.51 -11.07
CA HIS A 165 -3.90 -15.44 -12.49
C HIS A 165 -2.84 -14.37 -12.69
N ASN A 166 -1.60 -14.76 -13.00
CA ASN A 166 -0.45 -13.87 -13.03
C ASN A 166 -0.23 -13.13 -11.70
N CYS A 167 -0.39 -13.84 -10.58
CA CYS A 167 -0.68 -13.23 -9.27
C CYS A 167 0.56 -12.88 -8.44
N PHE A 168 1.76 -12.85 -9.02
CA PHE A 168 2.98 -12.48 -8.29
C PHE A 168 2.86 -11.10 -7.64
N LEU A 169 2.40 -10.10 -8.38
CA LEU A 169 2.23 -8.74 -7.86
C LEU A 169 1.10 -8.65 -6.84
N ASP A 170 0.01 -9.40 -7.01
CA ASP A 170 -1.08 -9.45 -6.03
C ASP A 170 -0.56 -9.93 -4.68
N VAL A 171 0.24 -11.01 -4.70
CA VAL A 171 0.83 -11.59 -3.50
C VAL A 171 1.90 -10.67 -2.89
N ALA A 172 2.74 -10.04 -3.70
CA ALA A 172 3.75 -9.08 -3.23
C ALA A 172 3.10 -7.84 -2.61
N HIS A 173 2.05 -7.29 -3.22
CA HIS A 173 1.31 -6.16 -2.66
C HIS A 173 0.59 -6.53 -1.36
N MET A 174 -0.12 -7.66 -1.35
CA MET A 174 -0.74 -8.19 -0.13
C MET A 174 0.31 -8.33 1.00
N TYR A 175 1.48 -8.89 0.70
CA TYR A 175 2.58 -8.99 1.65
C TYR A 175 2.99 -7.60 2.18
N SER A 176 3.29 -6.67 1.28
CA SER A 176 3.76 -5.32 1.63
C SER A 176 2.77 -4.53 2.49
N LYS A 177 1.46 -4.74 2.29
CA LYS A 177 0.39 -3.96 2.92
C LYS A 177 -0.09 -4.56 4.22
N PHE A 178 -0.16 -5.88 4.28
CA PHE A 178 -0.77 -6.57 5.39
C PHE A 178 0.26 -7.23 6.29
N ILE A 179 1.35 -7.79 5.75
CA ILE A 179 2.28 -8.62 6.52
C ILE A 179 3.48 -7.80 7.02
N GLY A 180 4.13 -7.05 6.14
CA GLY A 180 5.32 -6.25 6.46
C GLY A 180 6.08 -5.83 5.21
N PRO A 181 7.21 -5.11 5.34
CA PRO A 181 8.04 -4.75 4.18
C PRO A 181 8.50 -6.00 3.43
N LEU A 182 8.55 -5.92 2.10
CA LEU A 182 9.07 -7.00 1.28
C LEU A 182 10.52 -7.33 1.70
N PRO A 183 10.88 -8.60 1.90
CA PRO A 183 12.25 -8.98 2.23
C PRO A 183 13.24 -8.56 1.15
N SER A 184 14.50 -8.37 1.56
CA SER A 184 15.58 -7.90 0.67
C SER A 184 16.06 -8.97 -0.32
N THR A 185 15.74 -10.24 -0.07
CA THR A 185 16.11 -11.38 -0.93
C THR A 185 14.87 -12.16 -1.36
N ALA A 186 14.97 -12.83 -2.52
CA ALA A 186 13.88 -13.67 -3.01
C ALA A 186 13.68 -14.90 -2.11
N GLU A 187 14.77 -15.42 -1.54
CA GLU A 187 14.78 -16.57 -0.64
C GLU A 187 14.04 -16.27 0.66
N ASP A 188 14.27 -15.10 1.26
CA ASP A 188 13.56 -14.67 2.47
C ASP A 188 12.08 -14.39 2.17
N TYR A 189 11.78 -13.78 1.03
CA TYR A 189 10.41 -13.57 0.55
C TYR A 189 9.67 -14.89 0.42
N VAL A 190 10.26 -15.87 -0.27
CA VAL A 190 9.67 -17.20 -0.46
C VAL A 190 9.50 -17.92 0.87
N SER A 191 10.52 -17.93 1.72
CA SER A 191 10.48 -18.61 3.03
C SER A 191 9.41 -18.01 3.96
N SER A 192 9.20 -16.70 3.90
CA SER A 192 8.14 -16.03 4.65
C SER A 192 6.76 -16.34 4.05
N LEU A 193 6.64 -16.27 2.73
CA LEU A 193 5.38 -16.50 2.03
C LEU A 193 4.87 -17.94 2.22
N GLN A 194 5.74 -18.95 2.13
CA GLN A 194 5.40 -20.35 2.39
C GLN A 194 4.80 -20.57 3.78
N LYS A 195 5.31 -19.85 4.79
CA LYS A 195 4.79 -19.96 6.17
C LYS A 195 3.37 -19.43 6.27
N LEU A 196 2.98 -18.50 5.41
CA LEU A 196 1.66 -17.87 5.43
C LEU A 196 0.68 -18.59 4.49
N PHE A 197 1.11 -18.86 3.27
CA PHE A 197 0.33 -19.48 2.20
C PHE A 197 1.13 -20.63 1.61
N PRO A 198 0.94 -21.87 2.10
CA PRO A 198 1.77 -23.00 1.74
C PRO A 198 1.55 -23.48 0.30
N THR A 199 0.38 -23.18 -0.29
CA THR A 199 -0.03 -23.70 -1.59
C THR A 199 -0.70 -22.61 -2.41
N ILE A 200 -0.04 -22.21 -3.49
CA ILE A 200 -0.56 -21.22 -4.45
C ILE A 200 -0.51 -21.81 -5.86
N VAL A 201 -1.56 -21.63 -6.66
CA VAL A 201 -1.57 -21.97 -8.09
C VAL A 201 -1.84 -20.73 -8.92
N ASP A 202 -0.93 -20.44 -9.85
CA ASP A 202 -1.13 -19.45 -10.89
C ASP A 202 -1.73 -20.12 -12.13
N THR A 203 -2.99 -19.80 -12.42
CA THR A 203 -3.70 -20.33 -13.59
C THR A 203 -3.00 -19.98 -14.89
N LYS A 204 -2.30 -18.85 -15.00
CA LYS A 204 -1.54 -18.52 -16.21
C LYS A 204 -0.42 -19.52 -16.44
N ILE A 205 0.30 -19.94 -15.39
CA ILE A 205 1.33 -20.98 -15.51
C ILE A 205 0.69 -22.31 -15.88
N LEU A 206 -0.41 -22.67 -15.21
CA LEU A 206 -1.11 -23.93 -15.47
C LEU A 206 -1.55 -24.06 -16.94
N LEU A 207 -2.06 -22.98 -17.53
CA LEU A 207 -2.47 -22.94 -18.94
C LEU A 207 -1.29 -22.97 -19.93
N ASN A 208 -0.15 -22.41 -19.56
CA ASN A 208 1.03 -22.35 -20.45
C ASN A 208 1.92 -23.60 -20.36
N ALA A 209 1.99 -24.24 -19.20
CA ALA A 209 2.81 -25.44 -19.01
C ALA A 209 2.15 -26.70 -19.61
N ASN A 210 0.81 -26.73 -19.70
CA ASN A 210 0.10 -27.87 -20.27
C ASN A 210 -0.09 -27.73 -21.80
N GLY A 211 0.44 -28.70 -22.55
CA GLY A 211 0.35 -28.71 -24.01
C GLY A 211 -1.07 -28.76 -24.58
N VAL A 212 -2.02 -29.37 -23.86
CA VAL A 212 -3.43 -29.46 -24.28
C VAL A 212 -4.09 -28.08 -24.25
N PHE A 213 -3.94 -27.33 -23.16
CA PHE A 213 -4.49 -25.96 -23.06
C PHE A 213 -3.85 -25.01 -24.07
N ARG A 214 -2.56 -25.14 -24.36
CA ARG A 214 -1.89 -24.34 -25.39
C ARG A 214 -2.46 -24.55 -26.79
N GLN A 215 -2.88 -25.77 -27.11
CA GLN A 215 -3.53 -26.09 -28.39
C GLN A 215 -4.93 -25.49 -28.44
N THR A 216 -5.68 -25.54 -27.33
CA THR A 216 -7.02 -24.93 -27.22
C THR A 216 -6.97 -23.40 -27.27
N LEU A 217 -5.93 -22.76 -26.73
CA LEU A 217 -5.83 -21.29 -26.55
C LEU A 217 -5.08 -20.55 -27.69
N ASN A 218 -5.07 -21.06 -28.92
CA ASN A 218 -4.39 -20.43 -30.07
C ASN A 218 -2.95 -19.96 -29.75
N LYS A 219 -2.19 -20.83 -29.05
CA LYS A 219 -0.74 -20.76 -28.82
C LYS A 219 -0.16 -19.54 -28.07
N SER A 220 -0.94 -18.53 -27.67
CA SER A 220 -0.35 -17.36 -26.97
C SER A 220 -1.28 -16.46 -26.15
N ASN A 221 -2.61 -16.59 -26.25
CA ASN A 221 -3.50 -15.60 -25.64
C ASN A 221 -4.09 -16.09 -24.31
N THR A 222 -3.23 -16.13 -23.29
CA THR A 222 -3.57 -16.54 -21.91
C THR A 222 -3.93 -15.34 -21.03
N SER A 223 -4.54 -14.29 -21.60
CA SER A 223 -5.17 -13.25 -20.77
C SER A 223 -6.36 -13.84 -20.02
N LEU A 224 -6.66 -13.31 -18.84
CA LEU A 224 -7.75 -13.83 -18.00
C LEU A 224 -9.08 -13.89 -18.75
N SER A 225 -9.48 -12.79 -19.40
CA SER A 225 -10.72 -12.70 -20.18
C SER A 225 -10.79 -13.70 -21.32
N ARG A 226 -9.69 -13.86 -22.09
CA ARG A 226 -9.66 -14.78 -23.23
C ARG A 226 -9.63 -16.22 -22.78
N ALA A 227 -8.88 -16.52 -21.72
CA ALA A 227 -8.87 -17.84 -21.10
C ALA A 227 -10.25 -18.21 -20.55
N PHE A 228 -10.95 -17.27 -19.90
CA PHE A 228 -12.29 -17.49 -19.37
C PHE A 228 -13.30 -17.83 -20.48
N VAL A 229 -13.36 -17.05 -21.56
CA VAL A 229 -14.25 -17.32 -22.70
C VAL A 229 -13.94 -18.67 -23.37
N SER A 230 -12.65 -19.02 -23.47
CA SER A 230 -12.23 -20.23 -24.19
C SER A 230 -12.40 -21.51 -23.38
N ILE A 231 -12.17 -21.45 -22.07
CA ILE A 231 -12.18 -22.62 -21.17
C ILE A 231 -13.55 -22.79 -20.51
N CYS A 232 -14.23 -21.68 -20.23
CA CYS A 232 -15.52 -21.65 -19.56
C CYS A 232 -16.63 -21.05 -20.46
N PRO A 233 -16.81 -21.50 -21.73
CA PRO A 233 -17.74 -20.85 -22.66
C PRO A 233 -19.19 -20.89 -22.18
N HIS A 234 -19.59 -21.97 -21.49
CA HIS A 234 -20.92 -22.15 -20.90
C HIS A 234 -21.22 -21.13 -19.79
N ILE A 235 -20.22 -20.75 -18.98
CA ILE A 235 -20.36 -19.71 -17.93
C ILE A 235 -20.27 -18.33 -18.56
N ALA A 236 -19.32 -18.12 -19.47
CA ALA A 236 -19.06 -16.82 -20.08
C ALA A 236 -20.20 -16.33 -20.99
N LEU A 237 -20.83 -17.24 -21.74
CA LEU A 237 -21.90 -16.92 -22.70
C LEU A 237 -23.30 -17.09 -22.11
N GLY A 238 -23.43 -17.71 -20.93
CA GLY A 238 -24.72 -17.96 -20.27
C GLY A 238 -25.65 -18.92 -21.03
N ILE A 239 -25.14 -19.63 -22.05
CA ILE A 239 -25.95 -20.54 -22.87
C ILE A 239 -25.75 -21.98 -22.40
N LYS A 240 -26.83 -22.60 -21.90
CA LYS A 240 -26.95 -24.05 -21.75
C LYS A 240 -27.19 -24.67 -23.14
N THR A 241 -26.19 -24.70 -24.02
CA THR A 241 -26.38 -25.33 -25.34
C THR A 241 -26.39 -26.85 -25.21
N SER A 242 -27.45 -27.49 -25.71
CA SER A 242 -27.57 -28.94 -25.86
C SER A 242 -26.55 -29.55 -26.84
N SER A 243 -25.82 -28.73 -27.61
CA SER A 243 -24.84 -29.16 -28.62
C SER A 243 -23.39 -29.23 -28.13
N LEU A 244 -23.09 -28.76 -26.91
CA LEU A 244 -21.76 -28.89 -26.27
C LEU A 244 -21.73 -29.97 -25.17
N ALA A 245 -22.79 -30.78 -25.10
CA ALA A 245 -23.09 -31.74 -24.04
C ALA A 245 -22.10 -32.91 -23.88
N ASP A 246 -21.13 -33.07 -24.79
CA ASP A 246 -20.16 -34.17 -24.76
C ASP A 246 -18.85 -33.85 -24.02
N ARG A 247 -18.66 -32.62 -23.50
CA ARG A 247 -17.51 -32.31 -22.66
C ARG A 247 -17.91 -32.32 -21.19
N PRO A 248 -17.34 -33.20 -20.34
CA PRO A 248 -17.53 -33.12 -18.90
C PRO A 248 -17.06 -31.74 -18.46
N CYS A 249 -17.91 -31.02 -17.75
CA CYS A 249 -17.68 -29.64 -17.38
C CYS A 249 -18.05 -29.47 -15.91
N VAL A 250 -17.20 -28.81 -15.14
CA VAL A 250 -17.49 -28.61 -13.71
C VAL A 250 -18.64 -27.61 -13.58
N GLU A 251 -19.70 -27.99 -12.89
CA GLU A 251 -20.77 -27.06 -12.52
C GLU A 251 -20.24 -26.13 -11.43
N VAL A 252 -20.25 -24.82 -11.69
CA VAL A 252 -19.82 -23.80 -10.74
C VAL A 252 -21.07 -23.10 -10.22
N GLU A 253 -21.45 -23.41 -8.98
CA GLU A 253 -22.52 -22.70 -8.28
C GLU A 253 -21.96 -21.44 -7.62
N VAL A 254 -22.54 -20.28 -7.94
CA VAL A 254 -22.21 -19.03 -7.27
C VAL A 254 -23.31 -18.74 -6.25
N GLN A 255 -23.01 -18.98 -4.98
CA GLN A 255 -23.91 -18.59 -3.90
C GLN A 255 -23.72 -17.11 -3.59
N VAL A 256 -24.72 -16.30 -3.96
CA VAL A 256 -24.73 -14.86 -3.73
C VAL A 256 -26.01 -14.52 -2.95
N ASP A 257 -25.87 -13.75 -1.87
CA ASP A 257 -26.99 -13.08 -1.19
C ASP A 257 -27.76 -12.22 -2.21
N GLU A 258 -29.10 -12.26 -2.17
CA GLU A 258 -30.00 -11.45 -3.01
C GLU A 258 -29.63 -9.95 -3.07
N LYS A 259 -29.02 -9.39 -2.02
CA LYS A 259 -28.53 -8.00 -2.01
C LYS A 259 -27.25 -7.76 -2.81
N ARG A 260 -26.41 -8.79 -2.99
CA ARG A 260 -25.14 -8.69 -3.74
C ARG A 260 -25.30 -9.07 -5.21
N SER A 261 -26.30 -9.88 -5.56
CA SER A 261 -26.57 -10.29 -6.95
C SER A 261 -27.01 -9.11 -7.82
N SER A 262 -27.71 -8.12 -7.26
CA SER A 262 -28.21 -6.93 -7.96
C SER A 262 -27.12 -5.90 -8.33
N ASN A 263 -25.95 -5.97 -7.69
CA ASN A 263 -24.80 -5.10 -7.95
C ASN A 263 -23.68 -5.78 -8.77
N TRP A 264 -23.91 -7.02 -9.23
CA TRP A 264 -22.91 -7.75 -9.99
C TRP A 264 -22.81 -7.18 -11.40
N ASN A 265 -21.81 -6.34 -11.64
CA ASN A 265 -21.53 -5.86 -12.99
C ASN A 265 -21.10 -7.05 -13.85
N SER A 266 -21.62 -7.12 -15.08
CA SER A 266 -21.37 -8.20 -16.06
C SER A 266 -19.94 -8.23 -16.62
N GLY A 267 -18.94 -7.77 -15.85
CA GLY A 267 -17.55 -7.64 -16.31
C GLY A 267 -17.30 -6.43 -17.22
N ALA A 268 -18.26 -5.51 -17.38
CA ALA A 268 -18.09 -4.29 -18.17
C ALA A 268 -17.05 -3.32 -17.57
N LYS A 269 -16.72 -3.46 -16.28
CA LYS A 269 -15.59 -2.81 -15.61
C LYS A 269 -14.80 -3.90 -14.87
N HIS A 270 -13.47 -3.88 -15.01
CA HIS A 270 -12.60 -4.79 -14.28
C HIS A 270 -12.78 -4.60 -12.77
N GLU A 271 -13.19 -5.65 -12.07
CA GLU A 271 -13.41 -5.68 -10.62
C GLU A 271 -12.69 -6.89 -10.03
N ALA A 272 -11.94 -6.69 -8.94
CA ALA A 272 -11.10 -7.74 -8.34
C ALA A 272 -11.90 -9.00 -7.95
N GLY A 273 -13.13 -8.83 -7.43
CA GLY A 273 -14.00 -9.96 -7.09
C GLY A 273 -14.42 -10.78 -8.32
N TYR A 274 -14.72 -10.11 -9.44
CA TYR A 274 -15.10 -10.79 -10.68
C TYR A 274 -13.89 -11.47 -11.35
N ASP A 275 -12.73 -10.82 -11.33
CA ASP A 275 -11.48 -11.42 -11.82
C ASP A 275 -11.08 -12.66 -11.00
N ALA A 276 -11.28 -12.63 -9.68
CA ALA A 276 -11.11 -13.80 -8.81
C ALA A 276 -12.11 -14.93 -9.15
N PHE A 277 -13.37 -14.59 -9.41
CA PHE A 277 -14.37 -15.55 -9.86
C PHE A 277 -13.98 -16.21 -11.20
N MET A 278 -13.64 -15.42 -12.22
CA MET A 278 -13.16 -15.94 -13.51
C MET A 278 -11.95 -16.86 -13.35
N THR A 279 -11.01 -16.45 -12.50
CA THR A 279 -9.81 -17.23 -12.16
C THR A 279 -10.17 -18.58 -11.54
N GLY A 280 -11.11 -18.60 -10.58
CA GLY A 280 -11.60 -19.82 -9.96
C GLY A 280 -12.28 -20.76 -10.95
N CYS A 281 -13.13 -20.24 -11.84
CA CYS A 281 -13.76 -21.03 -12.90
C CYS A 281 -12.74 -21.67 -13.85
N ILE A 282 -11.75 -20.89 -14.29
CA ILE A 282 -10.68 -21.39 -15.16
C ILE A 282 -9.93 -22.53 -14.46
N PHE A 283 -9.57 -22.34 -13.19
CA PHE A 283 -8.88 -23.37 -12.42
C PHE A 283 -9.71 -24.65 -12.27
N ALA A 284 -11.00 -24.53 -11.93
CA ALA A 284 -11.89 -25.67 -11.78
C ALA A 284 -12.01 -26.47 -13.10
N GLN A 285 -12.24 -25.79 -14.22
CA GLN A 285 -12.32 -26.46 -15.51
C GLN A 285 -10.98 -27.06 -15.94
N ALA A 286 -9.87 -26.39 -15.64
CA ALA A 286 -8.56 -26.91 -15.97
C ALA A 286 -8.22 -28.16 -15.15
N CYS A 287 -8.61 -28.22 -13.87
CA CYS A 287 -8.47 -29.43 -13.05
C CYS A 287 -9.24 -30.61 -13.63
N ASN A 288 -10.48 -30.40 -14.06
CA ASN A 288 -11.28 -31.44 -14.70
C ASN A 288 -10.64 -31.94 -16.02
N HIS A 289 -10.04 -31.05 -16.82
CA HIS A 289 -9.26 -31.45 -18.00
C HIS A 289 -7.98 -32.22 -17.66
N LEU A 290 -7.39 -32.00 -16.48
CA LEU A 290 -6.30 -32.84 -15.95
C LEU A 290 -6.82 -34.20 -15.42
N GLY A 291 -8.14 -34.42 -15.43
CA GLY A 291 -8.80 -35.60 -14.89
C GLY A 291 -8.77 -35.65 -13.36
N ILE A 292 -8.81 -34.47 -12.71
CA ILE A 292 -8.97 -34.37 -11.26
C ILE A 292 -10.47 -34.42 -10.96
N ASP A 293 -10.87 -35.38 -10.15
CA ASP A 293 -12.27 -35.56 -9.75
C ASP A 293 -12.53 -34.85 -8.43
N PHE A 294 -13.23 -33.71 -8.49
CA PHE A 294 -13.59 -32.93 -7.32
C PHE A 294 -14.45 -33.71 -6.31
N THR A 295 -15.22 -34.70 -6.73
CA THR A 295 -16.08 -35.48 -5.82
C THR A 295 -15.27 -36.35 -4.86
N LEU A 296 -14.13 -36.89 -5.32
CA LEU A 296 -13.21 -37.69 -4.50
C LEU A 296 -12.46 -36.82 -3.48
N HIS A 297 -12.16 -35.56 -3.83
CA HIS A 297 -11.42 -34.65 -2.94
C HIS A 297 -12.31 -33.99 -1.88
N VAL A 298 -13.59 -33.72 -2.18
CA VAL A 298 -14.58 -33.22 -1.19
C VAL A 298 -14.75 -34.21 -0.02
N LEU A 299 -14.56 -35.52 -0.26
CA LEU A 299 -14.80 -36.58 0.73
C LEU A 299 -13.59 -36.89 1.64
N GLY A 300 -12.40 -36.32 1.41
CA GLY A 300 -11.26 -36.53 2.32
C GLY A 300 -9.85 -36.19 1.80
N GLY A 301 -9.73 -35.58 0.62
CA GLY A 301 -8.43 -35.28 0.01
C GLY A 301 -8.19 -33.78 -0.13
N ASP A 302 -7.12 -33.27 0.48
CA ASP A 302 -6.64 -31.90 0.22
C ASP A 302 -6.16 -31.79 -1.24
N LEU A 303 -6.77 -30.89 -2.02
CA LEU A 303 -6.42 -30.65 -3.43
C LEU A 303 -4.94 -30.25 -3.59
N ALA A 304 -4.34 -29.68 -2.53
CA ALA A 304 -2.91 -29.37 -2.49
C ALA A 304 -2.01 -30.61 -2.53
N LYS A 305 -2.53 -31.82 -2.25
CA LYS A 305 -1.78 -33.09 -2.29
C LYS A 305 -1.94 -33.84 -3.61
N GLU A 306 -2.76 -33.32 -4.52
CA GLU A 306 -3.02 -33.99 -5.79
C GLU A 306 -1.76 -34.03 -6.66
N THR A 307 -1.35 -35.24 -7.04
CA THR A 307 -0.13 -35.50 -7.81
C THR A 307 -0.11 -34.76 -9.14
N LYS A 308 -1.28 -34.65 -9.79
CA LYS A 308 -1.46 -33.95 -11.06
C LYS A 308 -1.26 -32.44 -10.95
N LEU A 309 -1.43 -31.85 -9.76
CA LEU A 309 -1.25 -30.42 -9.51
C LEU A 309 0.15 -30.05 -9.01
N GLN A 310 0.91 -30.98 -8.45
CA GLN A 310 2.23 -30.70 -7.84
C GLN A 310 3.19 -29.93 -8.76
N ASN A 311 3.14 -30.19 -10.06
CA ASN A 311 4.01 -29.51 -11.02
C ASN A 311 3.68 -28.02 -11.22
N TYR A 312 2.48 -27.57 -10.81
CA TYR A 312 2.00 -26.20 -10.99
C TYR A 312 1.90 -25.43 -9.66
N ILE A 313 1.95 -26.14 -8.52
CA ILE A 313 1.90 -25.53 -7.19
C ILE A 313 3.17 -24.71 -6.95
N ASN A 314 2.98 -23.56 -6.30
CA ASN A 314 4.03 -22.67 -5.84
C ASN A 314 4.94 -22.16 -6.95
N ARG A 315 4.43 -22.06 -8.18
CA ARG A 315 5.14 -21.44 -9.30
C ARG A 315 4.42 -20.17 -9.69
N LEU A 316 5.15 -19.04 -9.75
CA LEU A 316 4.63 -17.73 -10.13
C LEU A 316 5.50 -17.08 -11.22
N TYR A 317 4.89 -16.35 -12.16
CA TYR A 317 5.67 -15.54 -13.12
C TYR A 317 6.18 -14.26 -12.44
N LEU A 318 7.49 -14.03 -12.44
CA LEU A 318 8.07 -12.74 -12.00
C LEU A 318 7.83 -11.64 -13.04
N SER A 319 7.98 -12.01 -14.31
CA SER A 319 7.68 -11.14 -15.44
C SER A 319 7.37 -12.00 -16.64
N TRP A 320 6.16 -11.81 -17.18
CA TRP A 320 5.70 -12.49 -18.39
C TRP A 320 6.64 -12.26 -19.57
N VAL A 321 7.25 -11.08 -19.67
CA VAL A 321 8.17 -10.71 -20.77
C VAL A 321 9.45 -11.53 -20.71
N SER A 322 10.01 -11.68 -19.52
CA SER A 322 11.23 -12.47 -19.31
C SER A 322 10.98 -13.98 -19.36
N GLY A 323 9.73 -14.41 -19.11
CA GLY A 323 9.38 -15.81 -18.92
C GLY A 323 9.97 -16.41 -17.64
N ASN A 324 10.53 -15.61 -16.73
CA ASN A 324 11.08 -16.10 -15.48
C ASN A 324 9.95 -16.53 -14.54
N VAL A 325 10.03 -17.77 -14.07
CA VAL A 325 9.14 -18.36 -13.08
C VAL A 325 9.93 -18.55 -11.80
N ILE A 326 9.42 -17.99 -10.70
CA ILE A 326 9.93 -18.28 -9.36
C ILE A 326 9.22 -19.50 -8.81
N ASP A 327 10.00 -20.43 -8.30
CA ASP A 327 9.52 -21.57 -7.54
C ASP A 327 9.50 -21.18 -6.05
N LEU A 328 8.31 -20.88 -5.53
CA LEU A 328 8.07 -20.58 -4.14
C LEU A 328 8.27 -21.81 -3.23
N SER A 329 8.64 -22.99 -3.72
CA SER A 329 9.09 -24.11 -2.89
C SER A 329 10.60 -24.01 -2.56
N SER A 330 11.39 -23.49 -3.51
CA SER A 330 12.85 -23.54 -3.48
C SER A 330 13.55 -22.18 -3.54
N GLY A 331 12.83 -21.10 -3.83
CA GLY A 331 13.38 -19.76 -4.08
C GLY A 331 14.04 -19.60 -5.45
N LYS A 332 14.16 -20.68 -6.24
CA LYS A 332 14.89 -20.66 -7.51
C LYS A 332 14.04 -20.04 -8.62
N CYS A 333 14.69 -19.20 -9.42
CA CYS A 333 14.11 -18.67 -10.65
C CYS A 333 14.56 -19.51 -11.84
N THR A 334 13.60 -20.02 -12.60
CA THR A 334 13.86 -20.77 -13.83
C THR A 334 13.16 -20.11 -15.02
N PRO A 335 13.80 -20.02 -16.19
CA PRO A 335 13.13 -19.55 -17.39
C PRO A 335 12.13 -20.61 -17.87
N ASP A 336 10.89 -20.20 -18.12
CA ASP A 336 9.88 -21.05 -18.75
C ASP A 336 10.21 -21.23 -20.25
N SER A 337 10.67 -22.43 -20.59
CA SER A 337 10.95 -22.84 -21.97
C SER A 337 9.69 -22.88 -22.85
N SER A 338 8.51 -23.00 -22.24
CA SER A 338 7.24 -23.20 -22.93
C SER A 338 6.60 -21.88 -23.35
N ALA A 339 6.63 -20.86 -22.49
CA ALA A 339 6.02 -19.56 -22.78
C ALA A 339 6.79 -18.70 -23.80
N SER A 340 8.07 -18.98 -24.06
CA SER A 340 9.00 -17.91 -24.44
C SER A 340 9.71 -18.01 -25.80
N SER A 341 9.56 -19.06 -26.62
CA SER A 341 10.28 -19.10 -27.91
C SER A 341 9.90 -17.94 -28.86
N ASN A 342 8.65 -17.50 -28.85
CA ASN A 342 8.17 -16.36 -29.66
C ASN A 342 8.27 -14.99 -28.97
N LEU A 343 8.53 -14.96 -27.66
CA LEU A 343 8.64 -13.71 -26.87
C LEU A 343 10.10 -13.30 -26.67
N LYS A 344 11.00 -14.26 -26.43
CA LYS A 344 12.45 -14.04 -26.46
C LYS A 344 12.96 -13.58 -27.83
N SER A 345 12.28 -13.98 -28.91
CA SER A 345 12.60 -13.45 -30.25
C SER A 345 12.13 -12.00 -30.44
N ARG A 346 11.15 -11.55 -29.64
CA ARG A 346 10.54 -10.22 -29.73
C ARG A 346 11.22 -9.19 -28.82
N TYR A 347 11.86 -9.64 -27.74
CA TYR A 347 12.61 -8.82 -26.79
C TYR A 347 14.00 -9.45 -26.61
N GLN A 348 15.04 -8.79 -27.16
CA GLN A 348 16.42 -9.21 -27.00
C GLN A 348 16.88 -9.06 -25.54
N ASP A 349 17.94 -9.79 -25.15
CA ASP A 349 18.55 -9.61 -23.83
C ASP A 349 18.90 -8.14 -23.58
N ILE A 350 18.44 -7.65 -22.42
CA ILE A 350 18.57 -6.25 -22.03
C ILE A 350 19.98 -6.06 -21.48
N SER A 351 20.84 -5.39 -22.25
CA SER A 351 22.15 -4.95 -21.79
C SER A 351 22.03 -3.57 -21.17
N PHE A 352 21.87 -3.50 -19.84
CA PHE A 352 21.74 -2.23 -19.11
C PHE A 352 22.86 -1.20 -19.40
N PRO A 353 24.14 -1.59 -19.55
CA PRO A 353 25.21 -0.66 -19.93
C PRO A 353 25.04 -0.05 -21.33
N SER A 354 24.21 -0.66 -22.18
CA SER A 354 23.93 -0.20 -23.54
C SER A 354 22.65 0.65 -23.63
N ILE A 355 22.04 1.02 -22.49
CA ILE A 355 20.77 1.75 -22.46
C ILE A 355 20.99 3.22 -22.13
N ILE A 356 20.33 4.07 -22.92
CA ILE A 356 20.13 5.48 -22.62
C ILE A 356 18.67 5.71 -22.28
N LEU A 357 18.45 6.48 -21.23
CA LEU A 357 17.17 7.09 -20.90
C LEU A 357 17.14 8.51 -21.47
N LEU A 358 16.12 8.82 -22.29
CA LEU A 358 15.78 10.17 -22.72
C LEU A 358 14.48 10.60 -22.07
N TRP A 359 14.39 11.85 -21.60
CA TRP A 359 13.13 12.40 -21.08
C TRP A 359 13.02 13.91 -21.32
N GLY A 360 11.82 14.46 -21.18
CA GLY A 360 11.53 15.86 -21.51
C GLY A 360 11.35 16.08 -23.01
N LEU A 361 10.72 15.10 -23.68
CA LEU A 361 10.43 15.17 -25.12
C LEU A 361 9.20 16.05 -25.37
N PRO A 362 9.28 17.08 -26.24
CA PRO A 362 8.19 18.04 -26.45
C PRO A 362 7.02 17.49 -27.29
N SER A 363 7.18 16.32 -27.93
CA SER A 363 6.15 15.68 -28.75
C SER A 363 6.17 14.15 -28.60
N LYS A 364 5.03 13.50 -28.87
CA LYS A 364 4.89 12.04 -28.93
C LYS A 364 5.63 11.47 -30.16
N LEU A 365 6.96 11.49 -30.14
CA LEU A 365 7.79 10.90 -31.19
C LEU A 365 7.58 9.39 -31.24
N LYS A 366 7.38 8.83 -32.42
CA LYS A 366 7.22 7.37 -32.55
C LYS A 366 8.60 6.69 -32.46
N ALA A 367 8.64 5.50 -31.88
CA ALA A 367 9.87 4.69 -31.81
C ALA A 367 10.60 4.51 -33.16
N ARG A 368 9.86 4.51 -34.28
CA ARG A 368 10.43 4.44 -35.65
C ARG A 368 11.19 5.71 -36.03
N GLU A 369 10.69 6.88 -35.64
CA GLU A 369 11.32 8.17 -35.92
C GLU A 369 12.59 8.33 -35.09
N ILE A 370 12.52 8.01 -33.79
CA ILE A 370 13.68 8.00 -32.88
C ILE A 370 14.78 7.11 -33.45
N ARG A 371 14.43 5.91 -33.90
CA ARG A 371 15.38 4.99 -34.54
C ARG A 371 15.97 5.57 -35.82
N ALA A 372 15.18 6.23 -36.65
CA ALA A 372 15.65 6.82 -37.91
C ALA A 372 16.66 7.96 -37.68
N TYR A 373 16.39 8.87 -36.74
CA TYR A 373 17.30 9.96 -36.42
C TYR A 373 18.63 9.47 -35.83
N ILE A 374 18.60 8.45 -34.95
CA ILE A 374 19.82 7.85 -34.41
C ILE A 374 20.58 7.06 -35.48
N ALA A 375 19.85 6.37 -36.37
CA ALA A 375 20.46 5.67 -37.48
C ALA A 375 21.18 6.61 -38.46
N GLN A 376 20.69 7.83 -38.65
CA GLN A 376 21.36 8.85 -39.46
C GLN A 376 22.67 9.34 -38.83
N ALA A 377 22.75 9.41 -37.49
CA ALA A 377 23.94 9.89 -36.78
C ALA A 377 24.99 8.79 -36.48
N PHE A 378 24.54 7.58 -36.13
CA PHE A 378 25.39 6.49 -35.65
C PHE A 378 25.39 5.25 -36.56
N GLY A 379 24.67 5.30 -37.68
CA GLY A 379 24.55 4.22 -38.66
C GLY A 379 23.32 3.32 -38.45
N PRO A 380 22.91 2.55 -39.49
CA PRO A 380 21.61 1.85 -39.54
C PRO A 380 21.43 0.76 -38.48
N ASN A 381 22.51 0.19 -37.93
CA ASN A 381 22.50 -0.89 -36.93
C ASN A 381 22.93 -0.42 -35.53
N SER A 382 22.84 0.89 -35.26
CA SER A 382 23.25 1.50 -33.98
C SER A 382 22.27 1.19 -32.84
N VAL A 383 20.96 1.12 -33.14
CA VAL A 383 19.90 0.92 -32.15
C VAL A 383 19.31 -0.48 -32.27
N SER A 384 19.35 -1.23 -31.17
CA SER A 384 18.73 -2.56 -31.05
C SER A 384 17.23 -2.43 -30.80
N SER A 385 16.82 -1.59 -29.84
CA SER A 385 15.42 -1.45 -29.43
C SER A 385 15.12 -0.08 -28.84
N VAL A 386 13.86 0.34 -28.92
CA VAL A 386 13.35 1.60 -28.38
C VAL A 386 12.09 1.28 -27.60
N TYR A 387 12.05 1.64 -26.31
CA TYR A 387 10.94 1.37 -25.41
C TYR A 387 10.43 2.68 -24.83
N HIS A 388 9.18 3.02 -25.05
CA HIS A 388 8.55 4.16 -24.39
C HIS A 388 8.27 3.80 -22.93
N LEU A 389 8.74 4.64 -22.01
CA LEU A 389 8.39 4.51 -20.60
C LEU A 389 7.02 5.16 -20.36
N ASP A 390 6.85 6.37 -20.88
CA ASP A 390 5.58 7.11 -20.91
C ASP A 390 5.58 8.12 -22.08
N GLU A 391 4.71 9.13 -22.02
CA GLU A 391 4.63 10.18 -23.04
C GLU A 391 5.83 11.13 -23.04
N SER A 392 6.56 11.20 -21.92
CA SER A 392 7.66 12.13 -21.66
C SER A 392 9.05 11.49 -21.74
N ALA A 393 9.14 10.16 -21.68
CA ALA A 393 10.40 9.43 -21.53
C ALA A 393 10.49 8.13 -22.37
N VAL A 394 11.71 7.84 -22.82
CA VAL A 394 12.03 6.72 -23.72
C VAL A 394 13.37 6.08 -23.34
N PHE A 395 13.42 4.76 -23.30
CA PHE A 395 14.64 3.98 -23.29
C PHE A 395 15.10 3.64 -24.71
N ILE A 396 16.39 3.77 -24.94
CA ILE A 396 17.05 3.44 -26.20
C ILE A 396 18.17 2.47 -25.90
N GLN A 397 18.05 1.25 -26.42
CA GLN A 397 19.08 0.23 -26.31
C GLN A 397 19.95 0.24 -27.57
N PHE A 398 21.23 0.57 -27.40
CA PHE A 398 22.23 0.52 -28.46
C PHE A 398 22.79 -0.89 -28.66
N SER A 399 23.31 -1.16 -29.86
CA SER A 399 23.94 -2.44 -30.20
C SER A 399 25.28 -2.65 -29.49
N LYS A 400 25.97 -1.58 -29.10
CA LYS A 400 27.23 -1.60 -28.35
C LYS A 400 27.23 -0.56 -27.22
N PRO A 401 27.80 -0.86 -26.05
CA PRO A 401 27.88 0.07 -24.93
C PRO A 401 28.72 1.32 -25.28
N GLU A 402 29.73 1.21 -26.15
CA GLU A 402 30.56 2.34 -26.59
C GLU A 402 29.75 3.47 -27.28
N LEU A 403 28.61 3.13 -27.90
CA LEU A 403 27.74 4.12 -28.54
C LEU A 403 27.02 4.99 -27.51
N VAL A 404 26.83 4.48 -26.27
CA VAL A 404 26.18 5.23 -25.20
C VAL A 404 27.03 6.43 -24.79
N SER A 405 28.31 6.20 -24.53
CA SER A 405 29.26 7.29 -24.18
C SER A 405 29.35 8.33 -25.29
N LYS A 406 29.48 7.89 -26.55
CA LYS A 406 29.53 8.77 -27.72
C LYS A 406 28.25 9.59 -27.88
N PHE A 407 27.08 9.00 -27.61
CA PHE A 407 25.80 9.71 -27.69
C PHE A 407 25.69 10.78 -26.60
N LEU A 408 26.09 10.47 -25.36
CA LEU A 408 26.07 11.44 -24.26
C LEU A 408 27.04 12.60 -24.49
N GLU A 409 28.25 12.33 -24.99
CA GLU A 409 29.23 13.34 -25.39
C GLU A 409 28.71 14.23 -26.53
N LEU A 410 28.08 13.61 -27.54
CA LEU A 410 27.49 14.33 -28.66
C LEU A 410 26.33 15.23 -28.22
N LYS A 411 25.48 14.75 -27.31
CA LYS A 411 24.43 15.58 -26.71
C LYS A 411 25.01 16.78 -25.98
N GLU A 412 26.03 16.58 -25.14
CA GLU A 412 26.66 17.66 -24.39
C GLU A 412 27.29 18.70 -25.33
N THR A 413 27.89 18.24 -26.43
CA THR A 413 28.43 19.11 -27.48
C THR A 413 27.34 19.94 -28.17
N LEU A 414 26.22 19.30 -28.52
CA LEU A 414 25.07 19.98 -29.14
C LEU A 414 24.39 20.97 -28.18
N SER A 415 24.37 20.69 -26.88
CA SER A 415 23.82 21.61 -25.88
C SER A 415 24.74 22.82 -25.60
N ARG A 416 26.04 22.72 -25.87
CA ARG A 416 27.02 23.81 -25.65
C ARG A 416 27.22 24.72 -26.87
N ASN A 417 27.08 24.19 -28.08
CA ASN A 417 27.37 24.91 -29.33
C ASN A 417 26.10 25.19 -30.13
N SER A 418 25.56 26.41 -30.02
CA SER A 418 24.42 26.92 -30.80
C SER A 418 24.79 27.38 -32.22
N ASP A 419 25.72 26.69 -32.87
CA ASP A 419 26.15 27.00 -34.24
C ASP A 419 25.10 26.56 -35.27
N PRO A 420 25.00 27.23 -36.44
CA PRO A 420 24.03 26.87 -37.50
C PRO A 420 24.18 25.42 -38.01
N ILE A 421 25.36 24.83 -37.87
CA ILE A 421 25.67 23.44 -38.27
C ILE A 421 25.11 22.45 -37.25
N SER A 422 25.07 22.79 -35.96
CA SER A 422 24.45 21.98 -34.90
C SER A 422 22.94 21.84 -35.08
N VAL A 423 22.29 22.88 -35.63
CA VAL A 423 20.84 22.88 -35.93
C VAL A 423 20.47 21.88 -37.03
N LEU A 424 21.38 21.63 -37.98
CA LEU A 424 21.19 20.70 -39.10
C LEU A 424 21.50 19.23 -38.74
N HIS A 425 21.98 18.95 -37.53
CA HIS A 425 22.31 17.59 -37.12
C HIS A 425 21.03 16.74 -36.99
N PRO A 426 20.98 15.49 -37.49
CA PRO A 426 19.79 14.63 -37.41
C PRO A 426 19.19 14.47 -35.99
N LEU A 427 20.04 14.56 -34.97
CA LEU A 427 19.63 14.46 -33.56
C LEU A 427 19.16 15.78 -32.95
N SER A 428 19.33 16.91 -33.64
CA SER A 428 18.79 18.20 -33.21
C SER A 428 17.26 18.08 -33.05
N ASN A 429 16.56 17.44 -33.98
CA ASN A 429 15.11 17.22 -33.89
C ASN A 429 14.64 16.45 -32.65
N ILE A 430 15.50 15.63 -32.03
CA ILE A 430 15.20 14.93 -30.77
C ILE A 430 15.71 15.72 -29.55
N LEU A 431 16.83 16.43 -29.69
CA LEU A 431 17.59 17.04 -28.59
C LEU A 431 17.44 18.58 -28.52
N ASN A 432 16.63 19.21 -29.38
CA ASN A 432 16.50 20.67 -29.54
C ASN A 432 15.74 21.40 -28.43
N GLY A 433 15.36 20.73 -27.34
CA GLY A 433 14.81 21.41 -26.16
C GLY A 433 15.89 21.61 -25.11
N GLU A 434 16.01 22.83 -24.55
CA GLU A 434 16.70 23.05 -23.25
C GLU A 434 16.16 22.10 -22.16
N ASN A 435 14.96 21.56 -22.37
CA ASN A 435 14.23 20.67 -21.46
C ASN A 435 14.41 19.16 -21.75
N THR A 436 15.12 18.76 -22.81
CA THR A 436 15.33 17.33 -23.09
C THR A 436 16.60 16.85 -22.42
N HIS A 437 16.50 15.79 -21.63
CA HIS A 437 17.59 15.21 -20.85
C HIS A 437 17.96 13.81 -21.37
N ALA A 438 19.21 13.41 -21.14
CA ALA A 438 19.69 12.07 -21.44
C ALA A 438 20.62 11.58 -20.33
N ALA A 439 20.49 10.32 -19.94
CA ALA A 439 21.36 9.70 -18.95
C ALA A 439 21.48 8.19 -19.16
N THR A 440 22.40 7.58 -18.42
CA THR A 440 22.52 6.12 -18.31
C THR A 440 21.37 5.55 -17.48
N TYR A 441 21.21 4.22 -17.56
CA TYR A 441 20.21 3.49 -16.77
C TYR A 441 20.35 3.69 -15.24
N ASP A 442 21.55 3.94 -14.73
CA ASP A 442 21.77 4.16 -13.29
C ASP A 442 21.01 5.39 -12.76
N VAL A 443 20.86 6.43 -13.59
CA VAL A 443 20.10 7.63 -13.22
C VAL A 443 18.60 7.32 -13.14
N TYR A 444 18.09 6.46 -14.03
CA TYR A 444 16.72 5.96 -13.92
C TYR A 444 16.50 5.25 -12.57
N GLN A 445 17.43 4.36 -12.19
CA GLN A 445 17.34 3.65 -10.91
C GLN A 445 17.35 4.61 -9.72
N GLN A 446 18.18 5.66 -9.75
CA GLN A 446 18.22 6.69 -8.71
C GLN A 446 16.89 7.47 -8.61
N ILE A 447 16.33 7.90 -9.74
CA ILE A 447 15.05 8.64 -9.77
C ILE A 447 13.90 7.77 -9.23
N CYS A 448 13.85 6.50 -9.66
CA CYS A 448 12.82 5.56 -9.22
C CYS A 448 13.01 5.07 -7.78
N SER A 449 14.19 5.24 -7.19
CA SER A 449 14.42 4.93 -5.77
C SER A 449 13.92 6.04 -4.83
N SER A 450 13.51 7.19 -5.36
CA SER A 450 12.91 8.26 -4.57
C SER A 450 11.52 7.90 -4.06
N SER A 451 11.15 8.41 -2.88
CA SER A 451 9.80 8.30 -2.34
C SER A 451 8.77 9.19 -3.05
N ILE A 452 9.21 10.04 -3.98
CA ILE A 452 8.35 10.94 -4.76
C ILE A 452 7.74 10.16 -5.92
N SER A 453 6.40 10.24 -6.06
CA SER A 453 5.67 9.65 -7.18
C SER A 453 4.95 10.76 -7.97
N LYS A 454 5.20 10.82 -9.27
CA LYS A 454 4.54 11.73 -10.22
C LYS A 454 3.96 10.93 -11.38
N LYS A 455 3.03 11.54 -12.13
CA LYS A 455 2.32 10.88 -13.24
C LYS A 455 3.22 10.65 -14.45
N LEU A 456 4.09 11.62 -14.77
CA LEU A 456 5.06 11.56 -15.84
C LEU A 456 6.46 11.46 -15.27
N PHE A 457 7.33 10.72 -15.95
CA PHE A 457 8.71 10.52 -15.55
C PHE A 457 9.50 11.84 -15.58
N ALA A 458 9.26 12.72 -16.55
CA ALA A 458 9.91 14.03 -16.59
C ALA A 458 9.63 14.85 -15.32
N ASP A 459 8.37 14.92 -14.89
CA ASP A 459 7.96 15.60 -13.65
C ASP A 459 8.60 14.96 -12.40
N GLN A 460 8.73 13.62 -12.41
CA GLN A 460 9.40 12.90 -11.32
C GLN A 460 10.89 13.24 -11.27
N ALA A 461 11.57 13.23 -12.42
CA ALA A 461 12.99 13.55 -12.51
C ALA A 461 13.27 14.99 -12.04
N GLU A 462 12.40 15.94 -12.41
CA GLU A 462 12.47 17.33 -11.95
C GLU A 462 12.25 17.45 -10.42
N ALA A 463 11.24 16.76 -9.89
CA ALA A 463 10.94 16.77 -8.46
C ALA A 463 12.05 16.15 -7.59
N VAL A 464 12.79 15.16 -8.12
CA VAL A 464 13.95 14.57 -7.43
C VAL A 464 15.17 15.51 -7.50
N GLY A 465 15.21 16.45 -8.44
CA GLY A 465 16.21 17.52 -8.46
C GLY A 465 17.63 17.05 -8.81
N ILE A 466 17.79 15.97 -9.61
CA ILE A 466 19.12 15.53 -10.08
C ILE A 466 19.65 16.57 -11.07
N LYS A 467 20.43 17.55 -10.58
CA LYS A 467 21.14 18.51 -11.43
C LYS A 467 22.18 17.78 -12.26
N HIS A 468 21.95 17.71 -13.57
CA HIS A 468 22.87 17.15 -14.56
C HIS A 468 24.21 17.92 -14.59
N LYS A 469 25.19 17.50 -13.80
CA LYS A 469 26.58 17.54 -14.23
C LYS A 469 26.93 16.14 -14.70
N THR A 470 27.01 15.96 -16.00
CA THR A 470 27.49 14.74 -16.65
C THR A 470 28.84 14.37 -16.05
N VAL A 471 28.89 13.31 -15.24
CA VAL A 471 30.15 12.78 -14.71
C VAL A 471 30.89 12.11 -15.86
N SER A 472 31.79 12.87 -16.50
CA SER A 472 32.83 12.28 -17.34
C SER A 472 33.86 11.62 -16.42
N SER A 473 33.99 10.30 -16.54
CA SER A 473 35.00 9.51 -15.86
C SER A 473 36.39 9.84 -16.41
N ARG A 474 37.05 10.88 -15.87
CA ARG A 474 38.49 11.05 -16.04
C ARG A 474 39.22 10.45 -14.85
N ALA A 475 39.87 9.31 -15.11
CA ALA A 475 40.78 8.66 -14.20
C ALA A 475 41.90 9.63 -13.79
N GLU A 476 41.99 9.96 -12.50
CA GLU A 476 43.23 10.45 -11.89
C GLU A 476 43.83 9.34 -11.04
N ARG A 477 44.86 8.71 -11.61
CA ARG A 477 45.70 7.74 -10.93
C ARG A 477 46.82 8.51 -10.21
N GLY A 478 46.65 8.69 -8.89
CA GLY A 478 47.76 8.68 -7.93
C GLY A 478 48.25 10.01 -7.34
N LYS A 479 48.04 10.20 -6.03
CA LYS A 479 49.12 10.12 -5.02
C LYS A 479 48.54 10.11 -3.60
N LYS A 480 49.23 9.35 -2.74
CA LYS A 480 48.96 9.08 -1.32
C LYS A 480 48.72 10.33 -0.47
N GLY A 481 47.83 10.19 0.50
CA GLY A 481 47.79 10.99 1.72
C GLY A 481 46.72 10.44 2.67
N ASN A 482 47.14 9.67 3.68
CA ASN A 482 46.27 9.32 4.82
C ASN A 482 45.79 10.61 5.50
N GLN A 483 44.48 10.79 5.63
CA GLN A 483 43.90 11.53 6.74
C GLN A 483 42.49 11.01 7.02
N VAL A 484 42.39 10.33 8.16
CA VAL A 484 41.17 10.11 8.93
C VAL A 484 40.57 11.48 9.26
N PHE A 485 39.26 11.69 9.07
CA PHE A 485 38.46 12.44 10.04
C PHE A 485 36.95 12.20 9.89
N ASP A 486 36.32 12.33 11.05
CA ASP A 486 35.03 11.88 11.52
C ASP A 486 33.78 12.42 10.83
N LYS A 487 32.70 11.67 11.10
CA LYS A 487 31.30 12.09 11.00
C LYS A 487 31.07 13.38 11.79
N GLU A 488 30.51 14.39 11.15
CA GLU A 488 29.46 15.25 11.71
C GLU A 488 28.96 16.18 10.61
N THR A 489 27.66 16.18 10.34
CA THR A 489 27.03 17.36 9.73
C THR A 489 25.56 17.42 10.13
N ASP A 490 25.32 18.44 10.94
CA ASP A 490 24.07 19.01 11.41
C ASP A 490 22.91 18.97 10.41
N VAL A 491 21.78 18.45 10.89
CA VAL A 491 20.46 18.66 10.29
C VAL A 491 19.90 19.97 10.86
N ARG A 492 19.88 21.03 10.04
CA ARG A 492 19.05 22.21 10.31
C ARG A 492 17.63 21.95 9.82
N MET A 493 16.74 21.69 10.78
CA MET A 493 15.29 21.72 10.65
C MET A 493 14.84 23.15 10.35
N PHE A 494 14.06 23.34 9.30
CA PHE A 494 13.21 24.52 9.14
C PHE A 494 11.75 24.09 9.36
N ASP A 495 11.19 24.56 10.47
CA ASP A 495 9.77 24.62 10.76
C ASP A 495 9.12 25.67 9.85
N GLU A 496 8.03 25.33 9.17
CA GLU A 496 7.02 26.31 8.78
C GLU A 496 5.61 25.75 9.07
N LYS A 497 4.90 26.47 9.93
CA LYS A 497 3.48 26.32 10.27
C LYS A 497 2.64 27.24 9.39
N ALA A 498 1.41 26.79 9.09
CA ALA A 498 0.15 27.52 8.86
C ALA A 498 -0.63 26.79 7.74
N ASP A 499 -1.94 26.61 7.73
CA ASP A 499 -3.04 26.93 8.64
C ASP A 499 -4.24 26.08 8.18
N ASP A 500 -5.07 25.63 9.12
CA ASP A 500 -6.36 24.99 8.85
C ASP A 500 -7.39 26.01 8.35
N LEU A 501 -8.03 25.73 7.22
CA LEU A 501 -9.28 26.37 6.81
C LEU A 501 -10.27 25.30 6.32
N MET A 502 -11.31 25.11 7.12
CA MET A 502 -12.51 24.31 6.86
C MET A 502 -13.40 24.95 5.77
N SER A 503 -13.78 24.17 4.75
CA SER A 503 -15.00 24.34 3.92
C SER A 503 -15.12 23.11 3.00
N SER A 504 -16.03 22.16 3.24
CA SER A 504 -17.45 22.08 2.87
C SER A 504 -17.73 21.56 1.44
N ALA A 505 -18.65 20.58 1.39
CA ALA A 505 -19.49 20.13 0.27
C ALA A 505 -18.83 19.53 -0.99
N TYR A 506 -18.85 18.19 -1.06
CA TYR A 506 -18.77 17.43 -2.31
C TYR A 506 -20.04 17.67 -3.16
N GLY A 507 -19.88 18.36 -4.28
CA GLY A 507 -20.81 18.34 -5.41
C GLY A 507 -20.15 17.63 -6.58
N PHE A 508 -20.67 16.46 -6.95
CA PHE A 508 -20.34 15.79 -8.21
C PHE A 508 -21.09 16.52 -9.33
N SER A 509 -20.38 17.07 -10.31
CA SER A 509 -20.94 17.42 -11.62
C SER A 509 -20.21 16.65 -12.71
N GLU A 510 -21.02 15.98 -13.54
CA GLU A 510 -20.66 15.29 -14.77
C GLU A 510 -20.07 16.21 -15.85
N THR A 511 -19.58 15.57 -16.92
CA THR A 511 -18.97 16.06 -18.19
C THR A 511 -17.45 16.24 -18.11
N ASP A 512 -16.60 15.65 -18.97
CA ASP A 512 -16.72 15.25 -20.37
C ASP A 512 -15.70 14.11 -20.67
N ARG A 513 -16.13 12.91 -21.07
CA ARG A 513 -16.04 12.33 -22.44
C ARG A 513 -14.88 12.78 -23.34
N SER A 514 -13.96 11.84 -23.59
CA SER A 514 -13.46 11.41 -24.92
C SER A 514 -12.27 10.47 -24.69
N ALA A 515 -11.92 9.49 -25.52
CA ALA A 515 -12.59 8.67 -26.51
C ALA A 515 -11.53 7.60 -26.85
N GLU A 516 -11.80 6.32 -26.66
CA GLU A 516 -11.13 5.21 -27.38
C GLU A 516 -11.86 3.88 -27.07
N SER A 517 -13.13 3.85 -27.43
CA SER A 517 -13.84 2.62 -27.79
C SER A 517 -13.82 2.54 -29.31
N PHE A 518 -13.36 1.45 -29.93
CA PHE A 518 -14.03 0.83 -31.09
C PHE A 518 -13.33 -0.45 -31.57
N TYR A 519 -14.19 -1.38 -32.00
CA TYR A 519 -14.01 -2.62 -32.75
C TYR A 519 -13.55 -3.89 -32.03
N LEU A 520 -14.55 -4.66 -31.56
CA LEU A 520 -14.64 -6.11 -31.84
C LEU A 520 -16.10 -6.61 -31.68
N ASP A 521 -17.01 -6.03 -32.45
CA ASP A 521 -18.35 -6.58 -32.69
C ASP A 521 -18.64 -6.48 -34.20
N GLU A 522 -18.15 -7.46 -34.97
CA GLU A 522 -18.62 -7.77 -36.34
C GLU A 522 -17.90 -9.02 -36.89
N VAL A 523 -18.15 -10.20 -36.30
CA VAL A 523 -17.80 -11.50 -36.96
C VAL A 523 -18.91 -12.56 -36.82
N LEU A 524 -20.02 -12.32 -36.11
CA LEU A 524 -21.09 -13.33 -35.94
C LEU A 524 -22.31 -13.15 -36.84
N ALA A 525 -22.16 -12.53 -38.00
CA ALA A 525 -23.21 -12.50 -39.02
C ALA A 525 -22.61 -12.61 -40.43
N SER A 526 -22.01 -13.76 -40.76
CA SER A 526 -22.04 -14.34 -42.12
C SER A 526 -21.32 -15.69 -42.17
N LYS A 527 -22.09 -16.70 -42.54
CA LYS A 527 -21.79 -18.12 -42.81
C LYS A 527 -21.83 -19.08 -41.63
#